data_AF-A0A5C7HEH5-F1
#
_entry.id   AF-A0A5C7HEH5-F1
#
_cell.length_a   1.000
_cell.length_b   1.000
_cell.length_c   1.000
_cell.angle_alpha   90.00
_cell.angle_beta   90.00
_cell.angle_gamma   90.00
#
_symmetry.space_group_name_H-M   'P 1'
#
loop_
_entity.id
_entity.type
_entity.pdbx_description
1 polymer ?
#
loop_
_entity_poly.entity_id
_entity_poly.type
_entity_poly.pdbx_seq_one_letter_code
_entity_poly.pdbx_strand_id
1 'polypeptide(L)'
;MSIVLLRIMLALLVMSMITRKSDGEFEQWCIAEEQTPDDELQGALDWACGGGGGGADCSKIQVNQPCYYPNTVRDHASYAFNSYYQKNKHKGGSCYFKGAAMITELDPSKNF
;
A
#
# COMPACT_ATOMS: atom_id res chain seq x y z
N MET A 1 5.92 43.72 18.22
CA MET A 1 6.21 42.26 18.25
C MET A 1 7.71 42.10 18.41
N SER A 2 8.19 41.58 19.54
CA SER A 2 9.64 41.42 19.77
C SER A 2 10.24 40.50 18.71
N ILE A 3 11.44 40.80 18.20
CA ILE A 3 12.16 39.95 17.23
C ILE A 3 12.29 38.51 17.78
N VAL A 4 12.38 38.37 19.11
CA VAL A 4 12.36 37.09 19.82
C VAL A 4 11.02 36.37 19.63
N LEU A 5 9.90 37.06 19.83
CA LEU A 5 8.55 36.51 19.63
C LEU A 5 8.30 36.13 18.16
N LEU A 6 8.80 36.93 17.21
CA LEU A 6 8.68 36.62 15.79
C LEU A 6 9.46 35.35 15.41
N ARG A 7 10.67 35.17 15.96
CA ARG A 7 11.48 33.96 15.75
C ARG A 7 10.86 32.71 16.39
N ILE A 8 10.28 32.84 17.59
CA ILE A 8 9.57 31.74 18.25
C ILE A 8 8.35 31.33 17.43
N MET A 9 7.56 32.28 16.94
CA MET A 9 6.40 31.99 16.09
C MET A 9 6.79 31.33 14.77
N LEU A 10 7.88 31.80 14.13
CA LEU A 10 8.39 31.18 12.92
C LEU A 10 8.87 29.74 13.16
N ALA A 11 9.56 29.49 14.29
CA ALA A 11 10.02 28.16 14.67
C ALA A 11 8.85 27.20 14.96
N LEU A 12 7.79 27.66 15.65
CA LEU A 12 6.59 26.86 15.91
C LEU A 12 5.83 26.50 14.62
N LEU A 13 5.71 27.44 13.68
CA LEU A 13 5.11 27.18 12.37
C LEU A 13 5.92 26.15 11.58
N VAL A 14 7.25 26.23 11.59
CA VAL A 14 8.13 25.24 10.95
C VAL A 14 8.01 23.87 11.62
N MET A 15 7.91 23.81 12.94
CA MET A 15 7.77 22.55 13.69
C MET A 15 6.44 21.84 13.41
N SER A 16 5.38 22.58 13.06
CA SER A 16 4.08 22.01 12.69
C SER A 16 4.05 21.36 11.30
N MET A 17 5.01 21.68 10.43
CA MET A 17 5.11 21.10 9.07
C MET A 17 5.99 19.85 9.00
N ILE A 18 6.65 19.48 10.11
CA ILE A 18 7.42 18.25 10.19
C ILE A 18 6.41 17.10 10.35
N THR A 19 6.07 16.45 9.24
CA THR A 19 5.46 15.11 9.27
C THR A 19 6.25 14.25 10.23
N ARG A 20 5.61 13.78 11.30
CA ARG A 20 6.19 12.79 12.21
C ARG A 20 6.37 11.48 11.45
N LYS A 21 7.44 11.36 10.67
CA LYS A 21 7.92 10.05 10.22
C LYS A 21 8.60 9.43 11.44
N SER A 22 7.87 8.54 12.11
CA SER A 22 8.42 7.74 13.20
C SER A 22 9.43 6.79 12.56
N ASP A 23 10.71 6.92 12.90
CA ASP A 23 11.80 6.07 12.38
C ASP A 23 11.72 4.60 12.84
N GLY A 24 10.64 4.21 13.53
CA GLY A 24 10.39 2.85 14.03
C GLY A 24 9.24 2.10 13.35
N GLU A 25 8.70 2.58 12.22
CA GLU A 25 7.71 1.82 11.45
C GLU A 25 8.46 0.84 10.52
N PHE A 26 8.39 -0.46 10.82
CA PHE A 26 8.84 -1.49 9.90
C PHE A 26 8.12 -1.33 8.56
N GLU A 27 8.80 -1.54 7.42
CA GLU A 27 8.12 -1.48 6.13
C GLU A 27 7.04 -2.57 6.10
N GLN A 28 5.82 -2.17 5.74
CA GLN A 28 4.65 -3.06 5.73
C GLN A 28 4.19 -3.26 4.30
N TRP A 29 3.95 -4.51 3.94
CA TRP A 29 3.38 -4.90 2.66
C TRP A 29 1.98 -5.49 2.88
N CYS A 30 1.12 -5.30 1.89
CA CYS A 30 -0.19 -5.94 1.86
C CYS A 30 -0.16 -7.05 0.81
N ILE A 31 -0.30 -8.30 1.24
CA ILE A 31 -0.22 -9.48 0.37
C ILE A 31 -1.54 -10.25 0.40
N ALA A 32 -1.79 -11.09 -0.62
CA ALA A 32 -2.93 -12.00 -0.61
C ALA A 32 -2.78 -13.03 0.52
N GLU A 33 -3.89 -13.33 1.20
CA GLU A 33 -3.95 -14.38 2.22
C GLU A 33 -3.95 -15.76 1.56
N GLU A 34 -3.10 -16.68 2.04
CA GLU A 34 -2.78 -17.94 1.37
C GLU A 34 -3.97 -18.89 1.28
N GLN A 35 -4.87 -18.83 2.27
CA GLN A 35 -6.05 -19.69 2.35
C GLN A 35 -7.28 -19.13 1.63
N THR A 36 -7.17 -17.96 1.00
CA THR A 36 -8.29 -17.35 0.28
C THR A 36 -8.51 -18.08 -1.05
N PRO A 37 -9.75 -18.52 -1.36
CA PRO A 37 -10.07 -19.10 -2.66
C PRO A 37 -9.77 -18.17 -3.85
N ASP A 38 -9.33 -18.76 -4.97
CA ASP A 38 -8.94 -17.99 -6.17
C ASP A 38 -10.07 -17.11 -6.73
N ASP A 39 -11.33 -17.53 -6.62
CA ASP A 39 -12.48 -16.74 -7.07
C ASP A 39 -12.72 -15.50 -6.20
N GLU A 40 -12.52 -15.61 -4.90
CA GLU A 40 -12.55 -14.46 -3.98
C GLU A 40 -11.37 -13.52 -4.23
N LEU A 41 -10.16 -14.07 -4.45
CA LEU A 41 -8.98 -13.30 -4.82
C LEU A 41 -9.16 -12.57 -6.15
N GLN A 42 -9.75 -13.23 -7.16
CA GLN A 42 -10.01 -12.62 -8.46
C GLN A 42 -10.99 -11.45 -8.32
N GLY A 43 -12.07 -11.61 -7.56
CA GLY A 43 -13.03 -10.52 -7.32
C GLY A 43 -12.40 -9.33 -6.59
N ALA A 44 -11.49 -9.57 -5.64
CA ALA A 44 -10.75 -8.52 -4.96
C ALA A 44 -9.69 -7.85 -5.86
N LEU A 45 -9.00 -8.62 -6.70
CA LEU A 45 -8.06 -8.14 -7.71
C LEU A 45 -8.77 -7.24 -8.74
N ASP A 46 -9.91 -7.68 -9.25
CA ASP A 46 -10.73 -6.92 -10.22
C ASP A 46 -11.17 -5.58 -9.63
N TRP A 47 -11.57 -5.57 -8.35
CA TRP A 47 -11.89 -4.32 -7.64
C TRP A 47 -10.67 -3.42 -7.46
N ALA A 48 -9.51 -4.00 -7.09
CA ALA A 48 -8.27 -3.26 -6.88
C ALA A 48 -7.81 -2.54 -8.15
N CYS A 49 -7.86 -3.26 -9.28
CA CYS A 49 -7.47 -2.78 -10.61
C CYS A 49 -8.55 -1.97 -11.32
N GLY A 50 -9.82 -2.13 -10.92
CA GLY A 50 -10.95 -1.46 -11.53
C GLY A 50 -10.94 0.06 -11.33
N GLY A 51 -11.42 0.79 -12.34
CA GLY A 51 -11.42 2.26 -12.36
C GLY A 51 -12.29 2.97 -11.29
N GLY A 52 -13.10 2.21 -10.53
CA GLY A 52 -14.06 2.75 -9.56
C GLY A 52 -13.78 2.47 -8.08
N GLY A 53 -12.69 1.78 -7.71
CA GLY A 53 -12.57 1.24 -6.35
C GLY A 53 -11.17 1.28 -5.71
N GLY A 54 -10.20 0.55 -6.26
CA GLY A 54 -8.89 0.45 -5.63
C GLY A 54 -7.93 1.55 -6.04
N GLY A 55 -7.78 1.77 -7.34
CA GLY A 55 -6.73 2.65 -7.86
C GLY A 55 -5.32 2.08 -7.64
N ALA A 56 -5.19 0.76 -7.53
CA ALA A 56 -3.92 0.06 -7.66
C ALA A 56 -3.34 0.29 -9.06
N ASP A 57 -2.01 0.36 -9.17
CA ASP A 57 -1.34 0.22 -10.46
C ASP A 57 -1.26 -1.27 -10.81
N CYS A 58 -2.08 -1.71 -11.77
CA CYS A 58 -2.07 -3.09 -12.27
C CYS A 58 -1.37 -3.23 -13.63
N SER A 59 -0.63 -2.21 -14.07
CA SER A 59 0.09 -2.26 -15.33
C SER A 59 1.22 -3.29 -15.31
N LYS A 60 1.84 -3.56 -14.15
CA LYS A 60 3.00 -4.44 -14.04
C LYS A 60 2.68 -5.93 -14.02
N ILE A 61 1.42 -6.30 -13.79
CA ILE A 61 0.94 -7.69 -13.79
C ILE A 61 0.34 -8.10 -15.14
N GLN A 62 0.39 -7.24 -16.16
CA GLN A 62 -0.11 -7.58 -17.50
C GLN A 62 0.89 -8.47 -18.26
N VAL A 63 0.40 -9.16 -19.29
CA VAL A 63 1.25 -9.99 -20.16
C VAL A 63 2.46 -9.19 -20.66
N ASN A 64 3.64 -9.80 -20.60
CA ASN A 64 4.95 -9.21 -20.94
C ASN A 64 5.44 -8.09 -19.99
N GLN A 65 4.88 -7.96 -18.79
CA GLN A 65 5.33 -7.00 -17.79
C GLN A 65 6.12 -7.67 -16.66
N PRO A 66 6.94 -6.90 -15.89
CA PRO A 66 7.91 -7.47 -14.95
C PRO A 66 7.30 -8.31 -13.82
N CYS A 67 6.04 -8.08 -13.45
CA CYS A 67 5.36 -8.79 -12.37
C CYS A 67 4.27 -9.74 -12.89
N TYR A 68 4.35 -10.13 -14.17
CA TYR A 68 3.43 -11.10 -14.75
C TYR A 68 3.68 -12.52 -14.23
N TYR A 69 4.95 -12.87 -14.00
CA TYR A 69 5.33 -14.18 -13.47
C TYR A 69 5.70 -14.08 -11.99
N PRO A 70 5.31 -15.08 -11.17
CA PRO A 70 4.42 -16.21 -11.48
C PRO A 70 3.00 -15.79 -11.89
N ASN A 71 2.44 -16.46 -12.91
CA ASN A 71 1.14 -16.12 -13.49
C ASN A 71 0.02 -16.85 -12.74
N THR A 72 -0.20 -16.45 -11.48
CA THR A 72 -1.31 -16.95 -10.66
C THR A 72 -2.15 -15.77 -10.15
N VAL A 73 -3.41 -16.05 -9.84
CA VAL A 73 -4.34 -15.04 -9.29
C VAL A 73 -3.79 -14.48 -7.97
N ARG A 74 -3.25 -15.33 -7.10
CA ARG A 74 -2.69 -14.94 -5.80
C ARG A 74 -1.50 -13.99 -5.93
N ASP A 75 -0.60 -14.24 -6.88
CA ASP A 75 0.60 -13.43 -7.06
C ASP A 75 0.24 -12.06 -7.67
N HIS A 76 -0.67 -12.03 -8.64
CA HIS A 76 -1.21 -10.79 -9.20
C HIS A 76 -2.02 -9.99 -8.18
N ALA A 77 -2.83 -10.67 -7.36
CA ALA A 77 -3.57 -10.08 -6.25
C ALA A 77 -2.63 -9.46 -5.21
N SER A 78 -1.59 -10.17 -4.78
CA SER A 78 -0.58 -9.65 -3.84
C SER A 78 0.08 -8.37 -4.35
N TYR A 79 0.43 -8.34 -5.64
CA TYR A 79 0.98 -7.13 -6.25
C TYR A 79 -0.03 -5.97 -6.23
N ALA A 80 -1.26 -6.21 -6.67
CA ALA A 80 -2.31 -5.19 -6.72
C ALA A 80 -2.69 -4.66 -5.33
N PHE A 81 -2.79 -5.55 -4.34
CA PHE A 81 -3.11 -5.21 -2.96
C PHE A 81 -2.01 -4.36 -2.33
N ASN A 82 -0.74 -4.70 -2.56
CA ASN A 82 0.36 -3.87 -2.08
C ASN A 82 0.37 -2.50 -2.78
N SER A 83 0.20 -2.47 -4.11
CA SER A 83 0.12 -1.23 -4.89
C SER A 83 -0.98 -0.30 -4.37
N TYR A 84 -2.17 -0.84 -4.10
CA TYR A 84 -3.26 -0.15 -3.44
C TYR A 84 -2.86 0.36 -2.05
N TYR A 85 -2.33 -0.52 -1.20
CA TYR A 85 -2.04 -0.22 0.20
C TYR A 85 -1.01 0.89 0.33
N GLN A 86 0.10 0.81 -0.41
CA GLN A 86 1.13 1.85 -0.37
C GLN A 86 0.59 3.23 -0.78
N LYS A 87 -0.30 3.27 -1.78
CA LYS A 87 -0.91 4.52 -2.27
C LYS A 87 -1.90 5.13 -1.29
N ASN A 88 -2.60 4.29 -0.51
CA ASN A 88 -3.78 4.70 0.24
C ASN A 88 -3.64 4.58 1.77
N LYS A 89 -2.60 3.92 2.32
CA LYS A 89 -2.44 3.67 3.77
C LYS A 89 -2.47 4.95 4.61
N HIS A 90 -1.89 6.04 4.10
CA HIS A 90 -1.91 7.36 4.76
C HIS A 90 -3.20 8.16 4.54
N LYS A 91 -4.15 7.63 3.77
CA LYS A 91 -5.47 8.23 3.46
C LYS A 91 -6.62 7.41 4.04
N GLY A 92 -6.33 6.43 4.91
CA GLY A 92 -7.32 5.53 5.50
C GLY A 92 -7.62 4.27 4.68
N GLY A 93 -6.88 4.02 3.60
CA GLY A 93 -6.93 2.73 2.91
C GLY A 93 -6.39 1.61 3.81
N SER A 94 -7.01 0.44 3.75
CA SER A 94 -6.65 -0.71 4.58
C SER A 94 -6.28 -1.93 3.72
N CYS A 95 -5.50 -2.83 4.29
CA CYS A 95 -5.22 -4.15 3.70
C CYS A 95 -6.33 -5.16 4.05
N TYR A 96 -7.60 -4.79 3.84
CA TYR A 96 -8.71 -5.67 4.24
C TYR A 96 -9.16 -6.57 3.09
N PHE A 97 -9.52 -6.01 1.93
CA PHE A 97 -9.98 -6.78 0.76
C PHE A 97 -11.00 -7.90 1.10
N LYS A 98 -11.94 -7.62 2.02
CA LYS A 98 -12.92 -8.59 2.56
C LYS A 98 -12.32 -9.82 3.27
N GLY A 99 -11.11 -9.69 3.80
CA GLY A 99 -10.34 -10.78 4.42
C GLY A 99 -9.39 -11.49 3.46
N ALA A 100 -9.36 -11.11 2.18
CA ALA A 100 -8.52 -11.74 1.17
C ALA A 100 -7.03 -11.32 1.24
N ALA A 101 -6.66 -10.43 2.16
CA ALA A 101 -5.32 -9.88 2.26
C ALA A 101 -4.88 -9.74 3.72
N MET A 102 -3.56 -9.74 3.92
CA MET A 102 -2.90 -9.58 5.21
C MET A 102 -1.70 -8.64 5.12
N ILE A 103 -1.40 -7.97 6.24
CA ILE A 103 -0.16 -7.20 6.38
C ILE A 103 0.98 -8.14 6.75
N THR A 104 2.13 -7.92 6.12
CA THR A 104 3.39 -8.57 6.46
C THR A 104 4.50 -7.53 6.60
N GLU A 105 5.48 -7.81 7.45
CA GLU A 105 6.75 -7.08 7.57
C GLU A 105 7.90 -7.84 6.88
N LEU A 106 7.59 -8.95 6.21
CA LEU A 106 8.53 -9.68 5.38
C LEU A 106 8.41 -9.19 3.94
N ASP A 107 9.53 -8.71 3.39
CA ASP A 107 9.61 -8.28 2.00
C ASP A 107 9.23 -9.44 1.05
N PRO A 108 8.09 -9.34 0.35
CA PRO A 108 7.59 -10.42 -0.49
C PRO A 108 8.48 -10.66 -1.72
N SER A 109 9.31 -9.70 -2.13
CA SER A 109 10.20 -9.86 -3.30
C SER A 109 11.27 -10.95 -3.13
N LYS A 110 11.44 -11.46 -1.91
CA LYS A 110 12.38 -12.55 -1.60
C LYS A 110 11.75 -13.93 -1.59
N ASN A 111 10.42 -14.02 -1.70
CA ASN A 111 9.66 -15.26 -1.60
C ASN A 111 8.98 -15.65 -2.93
N PHE A 112 9.14 -14.83 -3.98
CA PHE A 112 8.58 -15.05 -5.32
C PHE A 112 9.66 -14.92 -6.40
#